data_AF-A0A843BT96-F1
#
_entry.id   AF-A0A843BT96-F1
#
_cell.length_a   1.000
_cell.length_b   1.000
_cell.length_c   1.000
_cell.angle_alpha   90.00
_cell.angle_beta   90.00
_cell.angle_gamma   90.00
#
_symmetry.space_group_name_H-M   'P 1'
#
loop_
_entity.id
_entity.type
_entity.pdbx_description
1 polymer ?
#
loop_
_entity_poly.entity_id
_entity_poly.type
_entity_poly.pdbx_seq_one_letter_code
_entity_poly.pdbx_strand_id
1 'polypeptide(L)'
;MVISKENKDFIDSLIDYYISESESYTQIAENFVPEVESIPDTAFGIITGCVYSGFLQAYQNQQQTPSLEDMKEFNEIIKNRAALIKKAIIEPHKIDTTKEESEEIKEEK
;
A
#
# COMPACT_ATOMS: atom_id res chain seq x y z
N MET A 1 13.60 18.62 -4.93
CA MET A 1 12.24 18.07 -4.85
C MET A 1 11.49 18.56 -6.07
N VAL A 2 11.13 17.63 -6.96
CA VAL A 2 10.55 17.87 -8.30
C VAL A 2 9.08 17.47 -8.31
N ILE A 3 8.71 16.40 -7.60
CA ILE A 3 7.29 16.05 -7.38
C ILE A 3 6.62 17.16 -6.56
N SER A 4 5.43 17.58 -7.00
CA SER A 4 4.63 18.58 -6.29
C SER A 4 4.30 18.12 -4.86
N LYS A 5 4.10 19.07 -3.94
CA LYS A 5 3.73 18.73 -2.56
C LYS A 5 2.45 17.90 -2.50
N GLU A 6 1.44 18.28 -3.30
CA GLU A 6 0.18 17.55 -3.39
C GLU A 6 0.37 16.09 -3.81
N ASN A 7 1.17 15.83 -4.86
CA ASN A 7 1.42 14.47 -5.31
C ASN A 7 2.22 13.67 -4.28
N LYS A 8 3.10 14.30 -3.49
CA LYS A 8 3.80 13.63 -2.40
C LYS A 8 2.88 13.25 -1.25
N ASP A 9 2.08 14.19 -0.77
CA ASP A 9 1.12 13.95 0.31
C ASP A 9 0.15 12.82 -0.11
N PHE A 10 -0.21 12.77 -1.39
CA PHE A 10 -0.97 11.67 -1.98
C PHE A 10 -0.21 10.32 -1.97
N ILE A 11 1.05 10.29 -2.43
CA ILE A 11 1.89 9.07 -2.41
C ILE A 11 2.05 8.55 -0.97
N ASP A 12 2.33 9.43 -0.01
CA ASP A 12 2.48 9.05 1.40
C ASP A 12 1.19 8.44 1.94
N SER A 13 0.04 9.04 1.61
CA SER A 13 -1.28 8.51 1.97
C SER A 13 -1.56 7.15 1.32
N LEU A 14 -1.16 6.95 0.06
CA LEU A 14 -1.29 5.65 -0.62
C LEU A 14 -0.45 4.58 0.06
N ILE A 15 0.79 4.90 0.43
CA ILE A 15 1.68 3.96 1.12
C ILE A 15 1.05 3.55 2.47
N ASP A 16 0.53 4.51 3.23
CA ASP A 16 -0.10 4.24 4.52
C ASP A 16 -1.36 3.37 4.39
N TYR A 17 -2.19 3.66 3.38
CA TYR A 17 -3.35 2.84 3.04
C TYR A 17 -2.96 1.40 2.68
N TYR A 18 -1.98 1.20 1.82
CA TYR A 18 -1.58 -0.16 1.44
C TYR A 18 -0.86 -0.92 2.56
N ILE A 19 -0.22 -0.20 3.49
CA ILE A 19 0.31 -0.78 4.73
C ILE A 19 -0.83 -1.29 5.62
N SER A 20 -1.92 -0.52 5.79
CA SER A 20 -3.06 -0.97 6.60
C SER A 20 -3.77 -2.18 6.01
N GLU A 21 -3.75 -2.32 4.69
CA GLU A 21 -4.35 -3.44 3.94
C GLU A 21 -3.35 -4.58 3.63
N SER A 22 -2.17 -4.60 4.28
CA SER A 22 -1.08 -5.55 3.99
C SER A 22 -1.45 -7.04 4.09
N GLU A 23 -2.42 -7.39 4.94
CA GLU A 23 -2.92 -8.77 5.07
C GLU A 23 -3.59 -9.24 3.77
N SER A 24 -4.44 -8.41 3.17
CA SER A 24 -5.11 -8.70 1.89
C SER A 24 -4.10 -9.01 0.78
N TYR A 25 -2.97 -8.28 0.73
CA TYR A 25 -1.92 -8.52 -0.27
C TYR A 25 -1.13 -9.81 -0.03
N THR A 26 -1.01 -10.22 1.23
CA THR A 26 -0.41 -11.50 1.60
C THR A 26 -1.30 -12.66 1.13
N GLN A 27 -2.61 -12.57 1.37
CA GLN A 27 -3.59 -13.56 0.88
C GLN A 27 -3.61 -13.64 -0.66
N ILE A 28 -3.49 -12.50 -1.35
CA ILE A 28 -3.36 -12.49 -2.81
C ILE A 28 -2.08 -13.22 -3.24
N ALA A 29 -0.94 -12.93 -2.62
CA ALA A 29 0.34 -13.56 -2.93
C ALA A 29 0.34 -15.08 -2.70
N GLU A 30 -0.39 -15.59 -1.72
CA GLU A 30 -0.56 -17.03 -1.46
C GLU A 30 -1.18 -17.79 -2.63
N ASN A 31 -2.10 -17.16 -3.38
CA ASN A 31 -2.76 -17.80 -4.53
C ASN A 31 -1.82 -18.05 -5.72
N PHE A 32 -0.61 -17.46 -5.71
CA PHE A 32 0.40 -17.65 -6.74
C PHE A 32 1.48 -18.66 -6.33
N VAL A 33 1.26 -19.44 -5.27
CA VAL A 33 2.12 -20.60 -4.96
C VAL A 33 1.68 -21.77 -5.85
N PRO A 34 2.60 -22.45 -6.56
CA PRO A 34 4.06 -22.43 -6.40
C PRO A 34 4.84 -21.51 -7.36
N GLU A 35 4.19 -20.67 -8.16
CA GLU A 35 4.85 -19.76 -9.10
C GLU A 35 5.72 -18.70 -8.39
N VAL A 36 5.40 -18.35 -7.16
CA VAL A 36 6.21 -17.45 -6.30
C VAL A 36 6.86 -18.20 -5.15
N GLU A 37 8.13 -17.89 -4.88
CA GLU A 37 8.92 -18.54 -3.83
C GLU A 37 8.78 -17.87 -2.45
N SER A 38 8.37 -16.60 -2.42
CA SER A 38 8.29 -15.78 -1.20
C SER A 38 7.01 -14.96 -1.22
N ILE A 39 6.06 -15.34 -0.36
CA ILE A 39 4.81 -14.59 -0.15
C ILE A 39 5.12 -13.15 0.30
N PRO A 40 6.01 -12.90 1.29
CA PRO A 40 6.28 -11.53 1.73
C PRO A 40 6.89 -10.65 0.65
N ASP A 41 7.80 -11.19 -0.17
CA ASP A 41 8.41 -10.40 -1.25
C ASP A 41 7.44 -10.16 -2.40
N THR A 42 6.55 -11.13 -2.68
CA THR A 42 5.46 -10.98 -3.65
C THR A 42 4.48 -9.90 -3.20
N ALA A 43 4.02 -9.95 -1.94
CA ALA A 43 3.13 -8.93 -1.37
C ALA A 43 3.77 -7.54 -1.37
N PHE A 44 5.08 -7.44 -1.07
CA PHE A 44 5.82 -6.20 -1.18
C PHE A 44 5.84 -5.66 -2.61
N GLY A 45 6.07 -6.54 -3.60
CA GLY A 45 6.00 -6.21 -5.02
C GLY A 45 4.62 -5.72 -5.44
N ILE A 46 3.54 -6.37 -4.97
CA ILE A 46 2.15 -5.95 -5.23
C ILE A 46 1.90 -4.54 -4.68
N ILE A 47 2.20 -4.31 -3.39
CA ILE A 47 1.99 -3.00 -2.76
C ILE A 47 2.76 -1.90 -3.49
N THR A 48 4.06 -2.12 -3.74
CA THR A 48 4.88 -1.12 -4.45
C THR A 48 4.40 -0.87 -5.88
N GLY A 49 3.93 -1.90 -6.58
CA GLY A 49 3.30 -1.77 -7.90
C GLY A 49 1.98 -0.99 -7.87
N CYS A 50 1.16 -1.19 -6.85
CA CYS A 50 -0.08 -0.44 -6.64
C CYS A 50 0.20 1.04 -6.36
N VAL A 51 1.16 1.35 -5.47
CA VAL A 51 1.59 2.74 -5.20
C VAL A 51 2.12 3.40 -6.47
N TYR A 52 2.95 2.69 -7.26
CA TYR A 52 3.46 3.21 -8.53
C TYR A 52 2.35 3.50 -9.54
N SER A 53 1.36 2.60 -9.65
CA SER A 53 0.19 2.80 -10.52
C SER A 53 -0.63 4.02 -10.08
N GLY A 54 -0.85 4.20 -8.78
CA GLY A 54 -1.52 5.38 -8.22
C GLY A 54 -0.76 6.68 -8.48
N PHE A 55 0.58 6.65 -8.34
CA PHE A 55 1.45 7.77 -8.71
C PHE A 55 1.29 8.16 -10.19
N LEU A 56 1.33 7.19 -11.11
CA LEU A 56 1.11 7.47 -12.53
C LEU A 56 -0.29 8.05 -12.79
N GLN A 57 -1.30 7.51 -12.12
CA GLN A 57 -2.68 7.96 -12.27
C GLN A 57 -2.86 9.41 -11.79
N ALA A 58 -2.20 9.83 -10.70
CA ALA A 58 -2.23 11.21 -10.23
C ALA A 58 -1.71 12.20 -11.29
N TYR A 59 -0.61 11.86 -11.95
CA TYR A 59 -0.08 12.66 -13.07
C TYR A 59 -1.05 12.66 -14.26
N GLN A 60 -1.60 11.50 -14.63
CA GLN A 60 -2.57 11.40 -15.72
C GLN A 60 -3.82 12.25 -15.48
N ASN A 61 -4.34 12.28 -14.25
CA ASN A 61 -5.48 13.10 -13.86
C ASN A 61 -5.21 14.60 -14.02
N GLN A 62 -3.94 15.00 -13.92
CA GLN A 62 -3.47 16.38 -14.14
C GLN A 62 -3.10 16.64 -15.62
N GLN A 63 -3.35 15.67 -16.52
CA GLN A 63 -2.94 15.69 -17.92
C GLN A 63 -1.42 15.83 -18.09
N GLN A 64 -0.66 15.26 -17.15
CA GLN A 64 0.79 15.28 -17.11
C GLN A 64 1.38 13.88 -17.21
N THR A 65 2.68 13.84 -17.50
CA THR A 65 3.50 12.65 -17.38
C THR A 65 4.69 12.94 -16.46
N PRO A 66 5.04 12.01 -15.55
CA PRO A 66 6.18 12.20 -14.66
C PRO A 66 7.48 12.23 -15.45
N SER A 67 8.37 13.14 -15.06
CA SER A 67 9.73 13.24 -15.58
C SER A 67 10.64 12.14 -15.02
N LEU A 68 11.86 12.03 -15.55
CA LEU A 68 12.87 11.11 -15.00
C LEU A 68 13.25 11.49 -13.56
N GLU A 69 13.28 12.77 -13.25
CA GLU A 69 13.56 13.28 -11.91
C GLU A 69 12.43 12.95 -10.93
N ASP A 70 11.17 13.06 -11.37
CA ASP A 70 10.01 12.65 -10.58
C ASP A 70 10.09 11.15 -10.25
N MET A 71 10.42 10.32 -11.24
CA MET A 71 10.60 8.87 -11.03
C MET A 71 11.71 8.56 -10.02
N LYS A 72 12.84 9.27 -10.09
CA LYS A 72 13.93 9.10 -9.12
C LYS A 72 13.48 9.47 -7.71
N GLU A 73 12.75 10.57 -7.56
CA GLU A 73 12.24 11.00 -6.26
C GLU A 73 11.18 10.03 -5.71
N PHE A 74 10.28 9.53 -6.56
CA PHE A 74 9.33 8.47 -6.20
C PHE A 74 10.05 7.22 -5.67
N ASN A 75 11.08 6.76 -6.37
CA ASN A 75 11.85 5.59 -5.95
C ASN A 75 12.53 5.79 -4.59
N GLU A 76 13.03 7.00 -4.30
CA GLU A 76 13.59 7.31 -2.98
C GLU A 76 12.51 7.34 -1.88
N ILE A 77 11.29 7.82 -2.17
CA ILE A 77 10.16 7.73 -1.23
C ILE A 77 9.85 6.27 -0.89
N ILE A 78 9.69 5.42 -1.92
CA ILE A 78 9.43 3.98 -1.72
C ILE A 78 10.56 3.32 -0.92
N LYS A 79 11.82 3.60 -1.28
CA LYS A 79 13.00 3.05 -0.59
C LYS A 79 13.04 3.44 0.88
N ASN A 80 12.70 4.68 1.21
CA ASN A 80 12.65 5.16 2.60
C ASN A 80 11.51 4.52 3.40
N ARG A 81 10.41 4.13 2.74
CA ARG A 81 9.26 3.46 3.37
C ARG A 81 9.33 1.93 3.31
N ALA A 82 10.29 1.36 2.57
CA ALA A 82 10.36 -0.08 2.29
C ALA A 82 10.39 -0.95 3.56
N ALA A 83 11.14 -0.53 4.58
CA ALA A 83 11.21 -1.25 5.85
C ALA A 83 9.85 -1.28 6.58
N LEU A 84 9.07 -0.20 6.51
CA LEU A 84 7.74 -0.13 7.12
C LEU A 84 6.74 -1.02 6.38
N ILE A 85 6.76 -0.98 5.04
CA ILE A 85 5.93 -1.85 4.19
C ILE A 85 6.23 -3.32 4.51
N LYS A 86 7.52 -3.70 4.51
CA LYS A 86 7.92 -5.09 4.76
C LYS A 86 7.58 -5.55 6.18
N LYS A 87 7.70 -4.66 7.17
CA LYS A 87 7.29 -4.95 8.54
C LYS A 87 5.78 -5.24 8.61
N ALA A 88 4.94 -4.42 7.98
CA ALA A 88 3.49 -4.62 8.00
C ALA A 88 3.06 -5.95 7.38
N ILE A 89 3.75 -6.40 6.33
CA ILE A 89 3.49 -7.70 5.69
C ILE A 89 3.87 -8.87 6.61
N ILE A 90 5.03 -8.80 7.28
CA ILE A 90 5.54 -9.91 8.11
C ILE A 90 4.86 -9.96 9.48
N GLU A 91 4.57 -8.78 10.03
CA GLU A 91 3.93 -8.58 11.33
C GLU A 91 2.62 -7.82 11.09
N PRO A 92 1.59 -8.46 10.51
CA PRO A 92 0.30 -7.81 10.34
C PRO A 92 -0.18 -7.36 11.72
N HIS A 93 -0.38 -6.05 11.87
CA HIS A 93 -1.05 -5.53 13.04
C HIS A 93 -2.41 -6.21 13.10
N LYS A 94 -2.67 -6.97 14.18
CA LYS A 94 -4.04 -7.34 14.53
C LYS A 94 -4.80 -6.04 14.74
N ILE A 95 -5.49 -5.58 13.71
CA ILE A 95 -6.52 -4.57 13.87
C ILE A 95 -7.60 -5.29 14.69
N ASP A 96 -7.78 -4.87 15.94
CA ASP A 96 -8.87 -5.32 16.79
C ASP A 96 -10.20 -5.04 16.07
N THR A 97 -10.76 -6.06 15.44
CA THR A 97 -12.16 -6.08 14.95
C THR A 97 -13.17 -6.12 16.08
N THR A 98 -12.75 -6.09 17.36
CA THR A 98 -13.67 -5.84 18.48
C THR A 98 -14.04 -4.37 18.55
N LYS A 99 -15.06 -3.94 17.78
CA LYS A 99 -15.99 -2.87 18.20
C LYS A 99 -17.18 -2.55 17.26
N GLU A 100 -17.70 -3.45 16.42
CA GLU A 100 -19.00 -3.17 15.77
C GLU A 100 -20.06 -4.30 15.83
N GLU A 101 -19.74 -5.51 16.31
CA GLU A 101 -20.76 -6.58 16.43
C GLU A 101 -21.53 -6.61 17.77
N SER A 102 -21.35 -5.63 18.67
CA SER A 102 -21.98 -5.67 20.01
C SER A 102 -23.23 -4.80 20.20
N GLU A 103 -23.70 -4.09 19.18
CA GLU A 103 -24.89 -3.23 19.30
C GLU A 103 -26.18 -3.83 18.70
N GLU A 104 -26.13 -4.83 17.82
CA GLU A 104 -27.35 -5.42 17.23
C GLU A 104 -28.08 -6.47 18.11
N ILE A 105 -27.47 -6.99 19.19
CA ILE A 105 -28.09 -8.08 19.99
C ILE A 105 -28.94 -7.55 21.17
N LYS A 106 -29.08 -6.22 21.37
CA LYS A 106 -29.78 -5.67 22.53
C LYS A 106 -31.22 -5.19 22.30
N GLU A 107 -31.77 -5.23 21.09
CA GLU A 107 -33.16 -4.80 20.84
C GLU A 107 -34.21 -5.92 20.76
N GLU A 108 -33.82 -7.19 20.84
CA GLU A 108 -34.79 -8.30 20.95
C GLU A 108 -34.65 -9.07 22.26
N LYS A 109 -35.03 -8.45 23.39
CA LYS A 109 -35.56 -9.21 24.53
C LYS A 109 -36.42 -8.40 25.50
#